data_AF-A0A0A1D0H7-F1
#
_entry.id   AF-A0A0A1D0H7-F1
#
_cell.length_a   1.000
_cell.length_b   1.000
_cell.length_c   1.000
_cell.angle_alpha   90.00
_cell.angle_beta   90.00
_cell.angle_gamma   90.00
#
_symmetry.space_group_name_H-M   'P 1'
#
loop_
_entity.id
_entity.type
_entity.pdbx_description
1 polymer ?
#
loop_
_entity_poly.entity_id
_entity_poly.type
_entity_poly.pdbx_seq_one_letter_code
_entity_poly.pdbx_strand_id
1 'polypeptide(L)'
;MDMIPDWDATPPRTILDDHWRDRLCELVVFVAETGQMPRYKKFSGEYEHVLGVWLHTQHQARAEGRLLSWRLEELDASFSGWRSRE
;
A
#
# COMPACT_ATOMS: atom_id res chain seq x y z
N MET A 1 5.53 -12.19 40.18
CA MET A 1 4.27 -12.25 39.43
C MET A 1 4.61 -11.84 38.01
N ASP A 2 5.05 -12.82 37.25
CA ASP A 2 5.59 -12.66 35.90
C ASP A 2 4.47 -12.27 34.93
N MET A 3 4.54 -11.05 34.37
CA MET A 3 3.77 -10.69 33.19
C MET A 3 4.72 -10.83 31.99
N ILE A 4 4.62 -11.95 31.30
CA ILE A 4 5.26 -12.15 30.00
C ILE A 4 4.35 -11.47 28.97
N PRO A 5 4.80 -10.45 28.20
CA PRO A 5 4.01 -9.93 27.10
C PRO A 5 4.01 -10.96 25.97
N ASP A 6 2.81 -11.34 25.57
CA ASP A 6 2.50 -12.17 24.41
C ASP A 6 3.13 -11.55 23.15
N TRP A 7 4.27 -12.11 22.72
CA TRP A 7 5.04 -11.63 21.57
C TRP A 7 4.73 -12.40 20.28
N ASP A 8 3.77 -13.33 20.32
CA ASP A 8 3.38 -14.17 19.17
C ASP A 8 2.05 -13.75 18.54
N ALA A 9 1.66 -12.47 18.68
CA ALA A 9 0.49 -11.97 18.01
C ALA A 9 0.81 -11.72 16.53
N THR A 10 0.69 -12.77 15.70
CA THR A 10 0.51 -12.58 14.26
C THR A 10 -0.61 -11.56 14.09
N PRO A 11 -0.36 -10.39 13.48
CA PRO A 11 -1.35 -9.32 13.45
C PRO A 11 -2.64 -9.85 12.84
N PRO A 12 -3.80 -9.65 13.48
CA PRO A 12 -5.06 -10.12 12.93
C PRO A 12 -5.25 -9.47 11.57
N ARG A 13 -5.82 -10.21 10.61
CA ARG A 13 -6.02 -9.75 9.22
C ARG A 13 -6.60 -8.33 9.14
N THR A 14 -7.52 -8.00 10.06
CA THR A 14 -8.13 -6.67 10.14
C THR A 14 -7.13 -5.51 10.31
N ILE A 15 -6.02 -5.73 11.02
CA ILE A 15 -4.98 -4.71 11.21
C ILE A 15 -4.17 -4.54 9.93
N LEU A 16 -3.89 -5.63 9.21
CA LEU A 16 -3.26 -5.56 7.89
C LEU A 16 -4.14 -4.83 6.87
N ASP A 17 -5.46 -5.04 6.95
CA ASP A 17 -6.43 -4.39 6.08
C ASP A 17 -6.54 -2.89 6.39
N ASP A 18 -6.51 -2.52 7.66
CA ASP A 18 -6.51 -1.12 8.10
C ASP A 18 -5.24 -0.38 7.67
N HIS A 19 -4.06 -0.98 7.91
CA HIS A 19 -2.79 -0.44 7.40
C HIS A 19 -2.74 -0.33 5.88
N TRP A 20 -3.40 -1.26 5.18
CA TRP A 20 -3.48 -1.20 3.72
C TRP A 20 -4.33 0.00 3.27
N ARG A 21 -5.44 0.28 3.93
CA ARG A 21 -6.29 1.45 3.66
C ARG A 21 -5.59 2.75 4.02
N ASP A 22 -4.88 2.78 5.13
CA ASP A 22 -4.06 3.93 5.53
C ASP A 22 -3.02 4.26 4.45
N ARG A 23 -2.31 3.23 3.95
CA ARG A 23 -1.37 3.37 2.82
C ARG A 23 -2.04 3.83 1.52
N LEU A 24 -3.24 3.35 1.23
CA LEU A 24 -4.02 3.84 0.09
C LEU A 24 -4.35 5.33 0.26
N CYS A 25 -4.76 5.75 1.46
CA CYS A 25 -5.06 7.15 1.76
C CYS A 25 -3.82 8.03 1.58
N GLU A 26 -2.68 7.61 2.14
CA GLU A 26 -1.39 8.29 1.98
C GLU A 26 -1.00 8.44 0.49
N LEU A 27 -1.24 7.40 -0.31
CA LEU A 27 -1.04 7.44 -1.76
C LEU A 27 -1.99 8.43 -2.44
N VAL A 28 -3.29 8.41 -2.09
CA VAL A 28 -4.31 9.35 -2.57
C VAL A 28 -3.89 10.79 -2.31
N VAL A 29 -3.49 11.10 -1.08
CA VAL A 29 -3.01 12.42 -0.70
C VAL A 29 -1.77 12.79 -1.52
N PHE A 30 -0.77 11.92 -1.59
CA PHE A 30 0.46 12.20 -2.35
C PHE A 30 0.19 12.51 -3.83
N VAL A 31 -0.65 11.71 -4.50
CA VAL A 31 -0.97 11.94 -5.91
C VAL A 31 -1.87 13.17 -6.08
N ALA A 32 -2.75 13.47 -5.13
CA ALA A 32 -3.55 14.69 -5.16
C ALA A 32 -2.68 15.96 -5.00
N GLU A 33 -1.64 15.91 -4.16
CA GLU A 33 -0.71 17.01 -3.93
C GLU A 33 0.28 17.20 -5.08
N THR A 34 0.88 16.11 -5.57
CA THR A 34 1.94 16.16 -6.59
C THR A 34 1.41 16.05 -8.02
N GLY A 35 0.22 15.48 -8.22
CA GLY A 35 -0.32 15.12 -9.53
C GLY A 35 0.43 13.96 -10.19
N GLN A 36 1.36 13.29 -9.49
CA GLN A 36 2.22 12.25 -10.04
C GLN A 36 2.19 11.00 -9.17
N MET A 37 2.33 9.83 -9.79
CA MET A 37 2.49 8.58 -9.05
C MET A 37 3.88 8.51 -8.40
N PRO A 38 3.98 8.02 -7.16
CA PRO A 38 5.27 7.90 -6.48
C PRO A 38 6.17 6.95 -7.26
N ARG A 39 7.39 7.40 -7.57
CA ARG A 39 8.33 6.63 -8.37
C ARG A 39 9.46 6.16 -7.49
N TYR A 40 9.62 4.84 -7.42
CA TYR A 40 10.74 4.19 -6.74
C TYR A 40 12.13 4.76 -7.11
N LYS A 41 12.32 5.27 -8.34
CA LYS A 41 13.63 5.75 -8.83
C LYS A 41 13.92 7.25 -8.66
N LYS A 42 12.91 8.10 -8.43
CA LYS A 42 13.10 9.57 -8.32
C LYS A 42 12.30 10.11 -7.15
N PHE A 43 12.61 9.61 -5.95
CA PHE A 43 11.98 10.10 -4.73
C PHE A 43 12.71 11.32 -4.18
N SER A 44 11.95 12.34 -3.82
CA SER A 44 12.47 13.51 -3.09
C SER A 44 12.51 13.31 -1.58
N GLY A 45 11.87 12.25 -1.05
CA GLY A 45 11.86 11.93 0.38
C GLY A 45 11.48 10.48 0.68
N GLU A 46 11.74 10.06 1.91
CA GLU A 46 11.45 8.69 2.39
C GLU A 46 9.97 8.31 2.23
N TYR A 47 9.07 9.26 2.39
CA TYR A 47 7.62 9.07 2.23
C TYR A 47 7.24 8.56 0.82
N GLU A 48 7.77 9.19 -0.23
CA GLU A 48 7.52 8.76 -1.61
C GLU A 48 8.14 7.38 -1.89
N HIS A 49 9.33 7.11 -1.34
CA HIS A 49 9.98 5.82 -1.51
C HIS A 49 9.13 4.68 -0.92
N VAL A 50 8.57 4.86 0.28
CA VAL A 50 7.71 3.86 0.91
C VAL A 50 6.44 3.62 0.09
N LEU A 51 5.80 4.68 -0.41
CA LEU A 51 4.61 4.56 -1.26
C LEU A 51 4.92 3.87 -2.60
N GLY A 52 6.07 4.18 -3.21
CA GLY A 52 6.53 3.53 -4.43
C GLY A 52 6.81 2.04 -4.25
N VAL A 53 7.43 1.65 -3.13
CA VAL A 53 7.63 0.23 -2.77
C VAL A 53 6.28 -0.45 -2.51
N TRP A 54 5.38 0.19 -1.76
CA TRP A 54 4.05 -0.35 -1.47
C TRP A 54 3.25 -0.61 -2.75
N LEU A 55 3.26 0.35 -3.69
CA LEU A 55 2.60 0.20 -4.99
C LEU A 55 3.21 -0.95 -5.79
N HIS A 56 4.55 -1.06 -5.79
CA HIS A 56 5.24 -2.19 -6.41
C HIS A 56 4.80 -3.54 -5.80
N THR A 57 4.67 -3.62 -4.48
CA THR A 57 4.13 -4.81 -3.79
C THR A 57 2.71 -5.13 -4.25
N GLN A 58 1.84 -4.13 -4.44
CA GLN A 58 0.48 -4.36 -4.96
C GLN A 58 0.49 -4.91 -6.39
N HIS A 59 1.39 -4.42 -7.25
CA HIS A 59 1.57 -4.97 -8.59
C HIS A 59 2.04 -6.42 -8.57
N GLN A 60 3.02 -6.76 -7.74
CA GLN A 60 3.51 -8.13 -7.58
C GLN A 60 2.39 -9.03 -7.06
N ALA A 61 1.69 -8.62 -5.99
CA ALA A 61 0.57 -9.37 -5.46
C ALA A 61 -0.54 -9.60 -6.49
N ARG A 62 -0.82 -8.61 -7.36
CA ARG A 62 -1.76 -8.77 -8.48
C ARG A 62 -1.25 -9.78 -9.51
N ALA A 63 0.01 -9.68 -9.91
CA ALA A 63 0.62 -10.59 -10.88
C ALA A 63 0.65 -12.04 -10.37
N GLU A 64 0.86 -12.22 -9.06
CA GLU A 64 0.84 -13.52 -8.37
C GLU A 64 -0.58 -14.01 -8.03
N GLY A 65 -1.63 -13.21 -8.28
CA GLY A 65 -3.01 -13.56 -7.91
C GLY A 65 -3.28 -13.60 -6.39
N ARG A 66 -2.40 -12.97 -5.59
CA ARG A 66 -2.51 -12.85 -4.13
C ARG A 66 -3.23 -11.58 -3.67
N LEU A 67 -3.42 -10.62 -4.58
CA LEU A 67 -4.15 -9.38 -4.27
C LEU A 67 -5.64 -9.69 -4.08
N LEU A 68 -6.18 -9.28 -2.94
CA LEU A 68 -7.60 -9.45 -2.63
C LEU A 68 -8.47 -8.64 -3.59
N SER A 69 -9.61 -9.18 -3.97
CA SER A 69 -10.55 -8.56 -4.92
C SER A 69 -10.94 -7.14 -4.49
N TRP A 70 -11.33 -6.97 -3.22
CA TRP A 70 -11.74 -5.67 -2.68
C TRP A 70 -10.59 -4.65 -2.66
N ARG A 71 -9.34 -5.08 -2.44
CA ARG A 71 -8.16 -4.19 -2.51
C ARG A 71 -7.92 -3.71 -3.93
N LEU A 72 -8.12 -4.59 -4.90
CA LEU A 72 -8.02 -4.26 -6.31
C LEU A 72 -9.14 -3.30 -6.73
N GLU A 73 -10.37 -3.50 -6.25
CA GLU A 73 -11.50 -2.60 -6.49
C GLU A 73 -11.28 -1.23 -5.86
N GLU A 74 -10.82 -1.15 -4.60
CA GLU A 74 -10.49 0.13 -3.96
C GLU A 74 -9.36 0.87 -4.70
N LEU A 75 -8.27 0.17 -5.05
CA LEU A 75 -7.19 0.77 -5.83
C LEU A 75 -7.66 1.27 -7.20
N ASP A 76 -8.46 0.49 -7.91
CA ASP A 76 -9.03 0.86 -9.22
C ASP A 76 -9.96 2.07 -9.12
N ALA A 77 -10.79 2.11 -8.07
CA ALA A 77 -11.68 3.23 -7.78
C ALA A 77 -10.92 4.51 -7.41
N SER A 78 -9.82 4.39 -6.65
CA SER A 78 -8.97 5.53 -6.32
C SER A 78 -8.12 6.00 -7.51
N PHE A 79 -7.58 5.07 -8.30
CA PHE A 79 -6.56 5.36 -9.31
C PHE A 79 -6.62 4.44 -10.52
N SER A 80 -7.53 4.65 -11.46
CA SER A 80 -7.57 3.85 -12.71
C SER A 80 -6.22 3.71 -13.45
N GLY A 81 -5.32 4.68 -13.31
CA GLY A 81 -3.97 4.65 -13.89
C GLY A 81 -2.91 3.82 -13.13
N TRP A 82 -3.19 3.29 -11.93
CA TRP A 82 -2.17 2.57 -11.13
C TRP A 82 -1.68 1.32 -11.86
N ARG A 83 -2.48 0.78 -12.79
CA ARG A 83 -2.14 -0.39 -13.61
C ARG A 83 -1.23 -0.08 -14.80
N SER A 84 -1.09 1.20 -15.16
CA SER A 84 -0.39 1.60 -16.37
C SER A 84 1.12 1.55 -16.13
N ARG A 85 1.72 0.45 -16.59
CA ARG A 85 3.15 0.37 -16.84
C ARG A 85 3.41 1.00 -18.21
N GLU A 86 3.56 2.32 -18.22
CA GLU A 86 4.15 3.04 -19.36
C GLU A 86 5.63 3.33 -19.10
#